data_AF-A0A8T7KA63-F1
#
_entry.id   AF-A0A8T7KA63-F1
#
_cell.length_a   1.000
_cell.length_b   1.000
_cell.length_c   1.000
_cell.angle_alpha   90.00
_cell.angle_beta   90.00
_cell.angle_gamma   90.00
#
_symmetry.space_group_name_H-M   'P 1'
#
loop_
_entity.id
_entity.type
_entity.pdbx_description
1 polymer ?
#
loop_
_entity_poly.entity_id
_entity_poly.type
_entity_poly.pdbx_seq_one_letter_code
_entity_poly.pdbx_strand_id
1 'polypeptide(L)'
;MDNEKRSPEEQPEITAALPVEAENAVPSASAAVPETPQETESELDIDAALAAMASLEEAVAAQDRQEDDADDGAPLQTGEIAAVDTAQTPPAPPPPAHLFPTPPLATLPRGNIASVLPALLLIGIGAWLTFALTTTTTPPDAGLIAAVGLGGVGSTLLARWLALGRWARGTLFVISALLLSALTLAYLTLSGQTQNWPLFIAALGLAFWLAAQLGRPRDTRLMLPGTLLVGGGLVGVVFANVTLSADVLSLIGTLWFVPLLAVLLLWLLPLLRRRS
;
A
#
# COMPACT_ATOMS: atom_id res chain seq x y z
N MET A 1 30.35 69.13 -32.42
CA MET A 1 28.92 69.49 -32.55
C MET A 1 28.11 68.25 -32.20
N ASP A 2 28.14 67.76 -30.97
CA ASP A 2 27.71 68.36 -29.69
C ASP A 2 26.19 68.40 -29.54
N ASN A 3 25.78 68.02 -28.33
CA ASN A 3 24.45 67.95 -27.71
C ASN A 3 23.62 66.68 -28.01
N GLU A 4 23.61 65.67 -27.14
CA GLU A 4 23.36 65.70 -25.67
C GLU A 4 21.97 66.25 -25.37
N LYS A 5 21.02 65.33 -25.15
CA LYS A 5 19.90 65.50 -24.24
C LYS A 5 19.53 64.14 -23.67
N ARG A 6 20.23 63.81 -22.58
CA ARG A 6 19.83 62.80 -21.60
C ARG A 6 18.49 63.23 -21.02
N SER A 7 17.48 62.38 -21.13
CA SER A 7 16.31 62.44 -20.23
C SER A 7 16.71 61.86 -18.88
N PRO A 8 16.30 62.49 -17.77
CA PRO A 8 16.69 62.11 -16.43
C PRO A 8 16.02 60.81 -15.98
N GLU A 9 16.81 60.01 -15.29
CA GLU A 9 16.41 58.87 -14.47
C GLU A 9 15.35 59.30 -13.45
N GLU A 10 14.15 58.79 -13.59
CA GLU A 10 13.14 58.82 -12.53
C GLU A 10 13.35 57.56 -11.68
N GLN A 11 14.14 57.72 -10.62
CA GLN A 11 14.37 56.70 -9.59
C GLN A 11 13.06 56.51 -8.80
N PRO A 12 12.49 55.29 -8.71
CA PRO A 12 11.45 55.04 -7.72
C PRO A 12 12.10 55.04 -6.33
N GLU A 13 11.68 55.99 -5.53
CA GLU A 13 11.92 56.15 -4.11
C GLU A 13 11.40 54.90 -3.35
N ILE A 14 12.24 53.87 -3.21
CA ILE A 14 11.94 52.71 -2.37
C ILE A 14 12.06 53.17 -0.92
N THR A 15 10.94 53.63 -0.39
CA THR A 15 10.75 53.82 1.05
C THR A 15 10.82 52.45 1.71
N ALA A 16 11.98 52.16 2.30
CA ALA A 16 12.20 51.02 3.18
C ALA A 16 11.36 51.18 4.46
N ALA A 17 10.14 50.66 4.44
CA ALA A 17 9.40 50.38 5.65
C ALA A 17 9.95 49.08 6.26
N LEU A 18 10.95 49.21 7.12
CA LEU A 18 11.37 48.13 8.01
C LEU A 18 10.20 47.80 8.96
N PRO A 19 9.73 46.55 9.04
CA PRO A 19 8.86 46.14 10.14
C PRO A 19 9.70 46.15 11.42
N VAL A 20 9.29 46.98 12.37
CA VAL A 20 9.78 46.98 13.75
C VAL A 20 9.53 45.59 14.33
N GLU A 21 10.61 44.84 14.55
CA GLU A 21 10.61 43.63 15.36
C GLU A 21 10.07 43.97 16.74
N ALA A 22 8.86 43.52 17.04
CA ALA A 22 8.36 43.47 18.39
C ALA A 22 9.20 42.44 19.14
N GLU A 23 10.13 42.95 19.94
CA GLU A 23 10.92 42.27 20.95
C GLU A 23 9.97 41.62 21.97
N ASN A 24 9.48 40.42 21.62
CA ASN A 24 8.75 39.56 22.54
C ASN A 24 9.80 38.91 23.46
N ALA A 25 10.04 39.56 24.58
CA ALA A 25 10.80 39.02 25.70
C ALA A 25 10.16 37.71 26.18
N VAL A 26 10.71 36.58 25.71
CA VAL A 26 10.45 35.27 26.29
C VAL A 26 11.27 35.18 27.58
N PRO A 27 10.66 34.90 28.74
CA PRO A 27 11.41 34.71 29.97
C PRO A 27 12.29 33.46 29.84
N SER A 28 13.59 33.63 30.06
CA SER A 28 14.56 32.55 30.29
C SER A 28 14.14 31.74 31.52
N ALA A 29 13.29 30.74 31.29
CA ALA A 29 13.10 29.64 32.21
C ALA A 29 14.32 28.70 32.07
N SER A 30 15.27 28.86 32.99
CA SER A 30 16.28 27.85 33.28
C SER A 30 15.56 26.60 33.77
N ALA A 31 15.18 25.74 32.82
CA ALA A 31 14.75 24.39 33.09
C ALA A 31 16.01 23.54 33.22
N ALA A 32 16.20 23.00 34.42
CA ALA A 32 17.20 21.99 34.71
C ALA A 32 17.15 20.89 33.64
N VAL A 33 18.30 20.64 33.01
CA VAL A 33 18.52 19.47 32.14
C VAL A 33 18.36 18.23 33.03
N PRO A 34 17.33 17.39 32.84
CA PRO A 34 17.37 16.06 33.42
C PRO A 34 18.45 15.29 32.67
N GLU A 35 19.46 14.82 33.40
CA GLU A 35 20.39 13.82 32.87
C GLU A 35 19.57 12.59 32.48
N THR A 36 19.31 12.45 31.19
CA THR A 36 18.87 11.19 30.59
C THR A 36 19.97 10.16 30.84
N PRO A 37 19.66 8.99 31.42
CA PRO A 37 20.62 7.90 31.51
C PRO A 37 21.14 7.62 30.11
N GLN A 38 22.46 7.51 29.98
CA GLN A 38 23.09 6.93 28.80
C GLN A 38 22.39 5.60 28.52
N GLU A 39 21.61 5.55 27.44
CA GLU A 39 21.31 4.30 26.75
C GLU A 39 22.67 3.77 26.29
N THR A 40 23.25 2.90 27.12
CA THR A 40 24.29 1.98 26.72
C THR A 40 23.85 1.36 25.42
N GLU A 41 24.64 1.65 24.39
CA GLU A 41 24.84 0.88 23.17
C GLU A 41 24.02 -0.41 23.19
N SER A 42 22.90 -0.37 22.47
CA SER A 42 22.29 -1.57 21.94
C SER A 42 23.31 -2.17 20.97
N GLU A 43 24.32 -2.85 21.52
CA GLU A 43 24.98 -3.97 20.88
C GLU A 43 23.82 -4.86 20.45
N LEU A 44 23.40 -4.70 19.19
CA LEU A 44 22.54 -5.65 18.52
C LEU A 44 23.07 -7.02 18.92
N ASP A 45 22.23 -7.87 19.52
CA ASP A 45 22.57 -9.22 19.91
C ASP A 45 22.94 -10.05 18.67
N ILE A 46 24.14 -9.83 18.13
CA ILE A 46 24.70 -10.53 16.97
C ILE A 46 24.76 -12.01 17.29
N ASP A 47 25.04 -12.36 18.55
CA ASP A 47 25.03 -13.73 19.04
C ASP A 47 23.62 -14.35 19.04
N ALA A 48 22.57 -13.58 19.39
CA ALA A 48 21.19 -14.07 19.30
C ALA A 48 20.73 -14.21 17.85
N ALA A 49 21.14 -13.30 16.97
CA ALA A 49 20.87 -13.39 15.53
C ALA A 49 21.57 -14.60 14.90
N LEU A 50 22.82 -14.89 15.28
CA LEU A 50 23.56 -16.08 14.85
C LEU A 50 22.96 -17.37 15.40
N ALA A 51 22.53 -17.38 16.67
CA ALA A 51 21.84 -18.53 17.25
C ALA A 51 20.50 -18.81 16.56
N ALA A 52 19.74 -17.77 16.21
CA ALA A 52 18.50 -17.91 15.45
C ALA A 52 18.75 -18.43 14.03
N MET A 53 19.84 -17.99 13.38
CA MET A 53 20.22 -18.45 12.04
C MET A 53 20.67 -19.93 12.05
N ALA A 54 21.46 -20.34 13.05
CA ALA A 54 21.85 -21.74 13.25
C ALA A 54 20.64 -22.64 13.57
N SER A 55 19.70 -22.15 14.39
CA SER A 55 18.44 -22.87 14.65
C SER A 55 17.58 -23.04 13.40
N LEU A 56 17.60 -22.08 12.48
CA LEU A 56 16.87 -22.16 11.22
C LEU A 56 17.52 -23.18 10.27
N GLU A 57 18.85 -23.21 10.21
CA GLU A 57 19.61 -24.16 9.40
C GLU A 57 19.42 -25.61 9.91
N GLU A 58 19.43 -25.84 11.22
CA GLU A 58 19.11 -27.15 11.80
C GLU A 58 17.66 -27.57 11.52
N ALA A 59 16.70 -26.63 11.56
CA ALA A 59 15.30 -26.93 11.25
C ALA A 59 15.11 -27.34 9.78
N VAL A 60 15.82 -26.70 8.85
CA VAL A 60 15.81 -27.05 7.43
C VAL A 60 16.50 -28.40 7.20
N ALA A 61 17.67 -28.62 7.80
CA ALA A 61 18.37 -29.91 7.69
C ALA A 61 17.58 -31.08 8.31
N ALA A 62 16.85 -30.84 9.40
CA ALA A 62 15.96 -31.84 9.99
C ALA A 62 14.77 -32.16 9.06
N GLN A 63 14.25 -31.16 8.35
CA GLN A 63 13.18 -31.34 7.38
C GLN A 63 13.66 -32.13 6.15
N ASP A 64 14.86 -31.83 5.63
CA ASP A 64 15.46 -32.57 4.51
C ASP A 64 15.74 -34.04 4.88
N ARG A 65 16.27 -34.31 6.09
CA ARG A 65 16.46 -35.70 6.59
C ARG A 65 15.14 -36.47 6.69
N GLN A 66 14.06 -35.80 7.09
CA GLN A 66 12.75 -36.43 7.21
C GLN A 66 12.11 -36.76 5.85
N GLU A 67 12.55 -36.09 4.79
CA GLU A 67 12.12 -36.36 3.41
C GLU A 67 12.91 -37.51 2.79
N ASP A 68 14.23 -37.54 3.02
CA ASP A 68 15.07 -38.65 2.58
C ASP A 68 14.68 -39.97 3.26
N ASP A 69 14.38 -39.96 4.57
CA ASP A 69 13.87 -41.14 5.29
C ASP A 69 12.47 -41.61 4.80
N ALA A 70 11.71 -40.72 4.14
CA ALA A 70 10.41 -41.06 3.57
C ALA A 70 10.51 -41.65 2.15
N ASP A 71 11.60 -41.39 1.43
CA ASP A 71 11.84 -41.90 0.07
C ASP A 71 12.75 -43.15 0.07
N ASP A 72 13.59 -43.33 1.10
CA ASP A 72 14.44 -44.52 1.30
C ASP A 72 13.65 -45.68 1.95
N GLY A 73 12.58 -46.09 1.26
CA GLY A 73 12.17 -47.49 1.16
C GLY A 73 12.13 -48.32 2.44
N ALA A 74 11.55 -47.82 3.54
CA ALA A 74 11.13 -48.70 4.62
C ALA A 74 10.16 -49.74 4.00
N PRO A 75 10.53 -51.03 3.90
CA PRO A 75 9.61 -52.03 3.42
C PRO A 75 8.44 -51.99 4.40
N LEU A 76 7.26 -51.65 3.89
CA LEU A 76 6.00 -51.77 4.60
C LEU A 76 6.03 -53.14 5.28
N GLN A 77 6.29 -53.16 6.60
CA GLN A 77 5.99 -54.30 7.42
C GLN A 77 4.50 -54.48 7.25
N THR A 78 4.18 -55.41 6.35
CA THR A 78 2.92 -56.10 6.25
C THR A 78 2.82 -56.92 7.52
N GLY A 79 2.71 -56.21 8.66
CA GLY A 79 2.31 -56.77 9.92
C GLY A 79 0.86 -57.13 9.75
N GLU A 80 0.65 -58.37 9.34
CA GLU A 80 -0.46 -59.23 9.74
C GLU A 80 -1.67 -58.46 10.28
N ILE A 81 -2.33 -57.73 9.39
CA ILE A 81 -3.69 -57.30 9.62
C ILE A 81 -4.47 -58.60 9.54
N ALA A 82 -4.71 -59.17 10.71
CA ALA A 82 -5.68 -60.23 10.93
C ALA A 82 -6.86 -59.99 10.01
N ALA A 83 -7.29 -61.04 9.30
CA ALA A 83 -8.47 -61.04 8.45
C ALA A 83 -9.69 -60.59 9.27
N VAL A 84 -9.87 -59.28 9.38
CA VAL A 84 -11.12 -58.66 9.79
C VAL A 84 -12.01 -58.88 8.59
N ASP A 85 -12.78 -59.95 8.73
CA ASP A 85 -13.97 -60.28 7.99
C ASP A 85 -14.59 -59.00 7.42
N THR A 86 -14.48 -58.84 6.11
CA THR A 86 -15.01 -57.73 5.33
C THR A 86 -16.51 -57.91 5.25
N ALA A 87 -17.17 -57.88 6.41
CA ALA A 87 -18.59 -57.79 6.56
C ALA A 87 -19.01 -56.44 5.96
N GLN A 88 -19.35 -56.47 4.68
CA GLN A 88 -20.21 -55.53 3.95
C GLN A 88 -20.35 -54.18 4.65
N THR A 89 -19.31 -53.34 4.56
CA THR A 89 -19.47 -51.92 4.88
C THR A 89 -20.56 -51.40 3.95
N PRO A 90 -21.73 -50.96 4.48
CA PRO A 90 -22.80 -50.47 3.65
C PRO A 90 -22.27 -49.32 2.77
N PRO A 91 -22.74 -49.21 1.51
CA PRO A 91 -22.28 -48.16 0.61
C PRO A 91 -22.42 -46.82 1.31
N ALA A 92 -21.29 -46.12 1.47
CA ALA A 92 -21.27 -44.82 2.13
C ALA A 92 -22.33 -43.93 1.47
N PRO A 93 -23.20 -43.26 2.26
CA PRO A 93 -24.21 -42.38 1.70
C PRO A 93 -23.52 -41.35 0.79
N PRO A 94 -24.10 -41.03 -0.38
CA PRO A 94 -23.50 -40.06 -1.28
C PRO A 94 -23.29 -38.76 -0.49
N PRO A 95 -22.08 -38.18 -0.54
CA PRO A 95 -21.80 -36.97 0.21
C PRO A 95 -22.84 -35.91 -0.16
N PRO A 96 -23.46 -35.22 0.82
CA PRO A 96 -24.48 -34.23 0.54
C PRO A 96 -23.89 -33.20 -0.43
N ALA A 97 -24.61 -32.92 -1.52
CA ALA A 97 -24.19 -31.96 -2.53
C ALA A 97 -23.73 -30.67 -1.83
N HIS A 98 -22.42 -30.44 -1.81
CA HIS A 98 -21.84 -29.28 -1.16
C HIS A 98 -22.32 -28.04 -1.93
N LEU A 99 -23.31 -27.34 -1.35
CA LEU A 99 -23.94 -26.14 -1.91
C LEU A 99 -23.01 -24.91 -1.90
N PHE A 100 -21.81 -25.02 -1.32
CA PHE A 100 -20.83 -23.95 -1.29
C PHE A 100 -19.52 -24.43 -1.93
N PRO A 101 -19.00 -23.69 -2.93
CA PRO A 101 -17.67 -23.95 -3.46
C PRO A 101 -16.65 -23.69 -2.36
N THR A 102 -16.14 -24.76 -1.74
CA THR A 102 -15.04 -24.68 -0.79
C THR A 102 -13.76 -24.37 -1.56
N PRO A 103 -12.97 -23.36 -1.15
CA PRO A 103 -11.68 -23.11 -1.77
C PRO A 103 -10.81 -24.37 -1.64
N PRO A 104 -10.06 -24.75 -2.69
CA PRO A 104 -9.15 -25.89 -2.59
C PRO A 104 -8.14 -25.62 -1.47
N LEU A 105 -7.87 -26.64 -0.65
CA LEU A 105 -6.78 -26.59 0.33
C LEU A 105 -5.49 -26.34 -0.43
N ALA A 106 -4.90 -25.16 -0.22
CA ALA A 106 -3.68 -24.76 -0.90
C ALA A 106 -2.50 -25.56 -0.35
N THR A 107 -2.18 -26.67 -0.99
CA THR A 107 -0.88 -27.33 -0.80
C THR A 107 0.12 -26.55 -1.65
N LEU A 108 1.14 -25.97 -1.00
CA LEU A 108 2.24 -25.33 -1.72
C LEU A 108 3.15 -26.45 -2.26
N PRO A 109 3.22 -26.68 -3.58
CA PRO A 109 4.23 -27.58 -4.11
C PRO A 109 5.61 -27.00 -3.82
N ARG A 110 6.53 -27.84 -3.33
CA ARG A 110 7.96 -27.47 -3.21
C ARG A 110 8.47 -27.02 -4.59
N GLY A 111 9.25 -25.94 -4.62
CA GLY A 111 9.80 -25.37 -5.87
C GLY A 111 8.88 -24.39 -6.61
N ASN A 112 7.81 -23.89 -6.00
CA ASN A 112 6.96 -22.89 -6.65
C ASN A 112 7.70 -21.55 -6.79
N ILE A 113 7.88 -21.08 -8.03
CA ILE A 113 8.37 -19.75 -8.43
C ILE A 113 7.77 -18.57 -7.64
N ALA A 114 6.59 -18.75 -7.04
CA ALA A 114 5.98 -17.77 -6.14
C ALA A 114 6.85 -17.41 -4.91
N SER A 115 7.75 -18.30 -4.45
CA SER A 115 8.67 -18.01 -3.34
C SER A 115 9.93 -17.25 -3.77
N VAL A 116 10.30 -17.33 -5.06
CA VAL A 116 11.51 -16.69 -5.60
C VAL A 116 11.29 -15.20 -5.82
N LEU A 117 10.09 -14.80 -6.23
CA LEU A 117 9.77 -13.42 -6.54
C LEU A 117 9.98 -12.46 -5.35
N PRO A 118 9.48 -12.76 -4.13
CA PRO A 118 9.73 -11.93 -2.95
C PRO A 118 11.21 -11.77 -2.62
N ALA A 119 11.99 -12.86 -2.72
CA ALA A 119 13.41 -12.84 -2.44
C ALA A 119 14.17 -11.95 -3.43
N LEU A 120 13.91 -12.11 -4.73
CA LEU A 120 14.51 -11.25 -5.76
C LEU A 120 14.14 -9.77 -5.59
N LEU A 121 12.89 -9.50 -5.20
CA LEU A 121 12.42 -8.14 -4.96
C LEU A 121 13.13 -7.52 -3.75
N LEU A 122 13.30 -8.29 -2.68
CA LEU A 122 14.03 -7.84 -1.48
C LEU A 122 15.51 -7.58 -1.78
N ILE A 123 16.16 -8.44 -2.57
CA ILE A 123 17.55 -8.25 -3.02
C ILE A 123 17.67 -6.98 -3.86
N GLY A 124 16.76 -6.78 -4.82
CA GLY A 124 16.77 -5.59 -5.67
C GLY A 124 16.55 -4.30 -4.88
N ILE A 125 15.61 -4.30 -3.93
CA ILE A 125 15.37 -3.18 -3.02
C ILE A 125 16.59 -2.90 -2.15
N GLY A 126 17.18 -3.93 -1.55
CA GLY A 126 18.39 -3.80 -0.72
C GLY A 126 19.57 -3.24 -1.51
N ALA A 127 19.82 -3.76 -2.72
CA ALA A 127 20.87 -3.26 -3.60
C ALA A 127 20.65 -1.78 -3.99
N TRP A 128 19.41 -1.40 -4.29
CA TRP A 128 19.05 -0.02 -4.61
C TRP A 128 19.23 0.91 -3.41
N LEU A 129 18.80 0.51 -2.20
CA LEU A 129 18.99 1.27 -0.96
C LEU A 129 20.47 1.48 -0.65
N THR A 130 21.28 0.41 -0.73
CA THR A 130 22.74 0.52 -0.55
C THR A 130 23.34 1.49 -1.57
N PHE A 131 22.97 1.37 -2.85
CA PHE A 131 23.45 2.28 -3.88
C PHE A 131 23.04 3.73 -3.59
N ALA A 132 21.78 3.98 -3.26
CA ALA A 132 21.28 5.31 -2.93
C ALA A 132 22.05 5.92 -1.74
N LEU A 133 22.17 5.18 -0.64
CA LEU A 133 22.84 5.65 0.58
C LEU A 133 24.35 5.87 0.40
N THR A 134 24.99 5.18 -0.55
CA THR A 134 26.44 5.28 -0.76
C THR A 134 26.80 6.33 -1.81
N THR A 135 25.92 6.61 -2.77
CA THR A 135 26.21 7.51 -3.90
C THR A 135 25.66 8.91 -3.73
N THR A 136 24.61 9.11 -2.93
CA THR A 136 24.04 10.44 -2.71
C THR A 136 24.45 11.00 -1.36
N THR A 137 24.82 12.28 -1.33
CA THR A 137 25.13 12.99 -0.08
C THR A 137 23.88 13.39 0.70
N THR A 138 22.73 13.45 0.02
CA THR A 138 21.42 13.65 0.66
C THR A 138 20.76 12.31 0.92
N PRO A 139 20.20 12.09 2.13
CA PRO A 139 19.46 10.87 2.41
C PRO A 139 18.23 10.77 1.50
N PRO A 140 17.81 9.54 1.13
CA PRO A 140 16.61 9.34 0.31
C PRO A 140 15.36 9.85 1.04
N ASP A 141 14.45 10.48 0.30
CA ASP A 141 13.18 10.98 0.84
C ASP A 141 12.38 9.81 1.46
N ALA A 142 11.91 10.01 2.69
CA ALA A 142 11.09 9.05 3.42
C ALA A 142 9.84 8.63 2.64
N GLY A 143 9.24 9.53 1.84
CA GLY A 143 8.10 9.20 0.98
C GLY A 143 8.46 8.18 -0.10
N LEU A 144 9.66 8.26 -0.65
CA LEU A 144 10.17 7.34 -1.67
C LEU A 144 10.49 5.97 -1.05
N ILE A 145 11.11 5.96 0.13
CA ILE A 145 11.36 4.72 0.90
C ILE A 145 10.04 4.02 1.21
N ALA A 146 9.04 4.76 1.70
CA ALA A 146 7.71 4.23 1.97
C ALA A 146 7.03 3.69 0.70
N ALA A 147 7.15 4.39 -0.42
CA ALA A 147 6.61 3.96 -1.71
C ALA A 147 7.26 2.65 -2.19
N VAL A 148 8.59 2.52 -2.07
CA VAL A 148 9.31 1.29 -2.43
C VAL A 148 8.91 0.12 -1.52
N GLY A 149 8.84 0.35 -0.21
CA GLY A 149 8.42 -0.68 0.77
C GLY A 149 6.99 -1.16 0.50
N LEU A 150 6.07 -0.23 0.29
CA LEU A 150 4.69 -0.53 -0.11
C LEU A 150 4.66 -1.29 -1.45
N GLY A 151 5.36 -0.81 -2.47
CA GLY A 151 5.45 -1.48 -3.78
C GLY A 151 5.94 -2.92 -3.67
N GLY A 152 6.94 -3.17 -2.83
CA GLY A 152 7.46 -4.51 -2.53
C GLY A 152 6.40 -5.41 -1.91
N VAL A 153 5.75 -4.98 -0.81
CA VAL A 153 4.67 -5.73 -0.14
C VAL A 153 3.49 -5.98 -1.09
N GLY A 154 3.09 -4.99 -1.88
CA GLY A 154 2.03 -5.14 -2.88
C GLY A 154 2.37 -6.19 -3.94
N SER A 155 3.63 -6.22 -4.39
CA SER A 155 4.10 -7.16 -5.41
C SER A 155 4.19 -8.60 -4.89
N THR A 156 4.62 -8.80 -3.64
CA THR A 156 4.64 -10.15 -3.03
C THR A 156 3.22 -10.69 -2.81
N LEU A 157 2.30 -9.83 -2.35
CA LEU A 157 0.89 -10.19 -2.25
C LEU A 157 0.28 -10.48 -3.63
N LEU A 158 0.67 -9.74 -4.68
CA LEU A 158 0.25 -10.00 -6.06
C LEU A 158 0.70 -11.38 -6.54
N ALA A 159 1.96 -11.74 -6.33
CA ALA A 159 2.48 -13.07 -6.66
C ALA A 159 1.71 -14.17 -5.94
N ARG A 160 1.44 -13.99 -4.64
CA ARG A 160 0.62 -14.91 -3.85
C ARG A 160 -0.81 -15.01 -4.38
N TRP A 161 -1.44 -13.89 -4.75
CA TRP A 161 -2.79 -13.88 -5.30
C TRP A 161 -2.87 -14.62 -6.65
N LEU A 162 -1.85 -14.49 -7.49
CA LEU A 162 -1.74 -15.25 -8.74
C LEU A 162 -1.60 -16.75 -8.46
N ALA A 163 -0.83 -17.14 -7.44
CA ALA A 163 -0.68 -18.54 -7.03
C ALA A 163 -1.99 -19.15 -6.46
N LEU A 164 -2.84 -18.35 -5.82
CA LEU A 164 -4.13 -18.79 -5.25
C LEU A 164 -5.28 -18.87 -6.28
N GLY A 165 -4.99 -18.81 -7.58
CA GLY A 165 -5.98 -19.04 -8.63
C GLY A 165 -7.06 -17.95 -8.74
N ARG A 166 -6.78 -16.72 -8.28
CA ARG A 166 -7.66 -15.53 -8.41
C ARG A 166 -8.97 -15.58 -7.61
N TRP A 167 -9.10 -16.47 -6.62
CA TRP A 167 -10.32 -16.61 -5.81
C TRP A 167 -10.49 -15.54 -4.72
N ALA A 168 -9.39 -14.96 -4.24
CA ALA A 168 -9.43 -14.00 -3.13
C ALA A 168 -9.65 -12.55 -3.61
N ARG A 169 -10.93 -12.15 -3.74
CA ARG A 169 -11.32 -10.79 -4.15
C ARG A 169 -10.77 -9.70 -3.22
N GLY A 170 -10.88 -9.92 -1.90
CA GLY A 170 -10.40 -8.98 -0.89
C GLY A 170 -8.89 -8.73 -1.02
N THR A 171 -8.12 -9.78 -1.28
CA THR A 171 -6.67 -9.66 -1.48
C THR A 171 -6.34 -8.84 -2.73
N LEU A 172 -7.05 -9.05 -3.85
CA LEU A 172 -6.86 -8.25 -5.07
C LEU A 172 -7.07 -6.76 -4.79
N PHE A 173 -8.15 -6.41 -4.10
CA PHE A 173 -8.42 -5.03 -3.72
C PHE A 173 -7.28 -4.44 -2.88
N VAL A 174 -6.83 -5.16 -1.84
CA VAL A 174 -5.72 -4.71 -0.99
C VAL A 174 -4.44 -4.54 -1.82
N ILE A 175 -4.11 -5.49 -2.69
CA ILE A 175 -2.93 -5.42 -3.57
C ILE A 175 -3.00 -4.18 -4.46
N SER A 176 -4.11 -3.99 -5.18
CA SER A 176 -4.27 -2.86 -6.09
C SER A 176 -4.25 -1.53 -5.35
N ALA A 177 -4.90 -1.43 -4.20
CA ALA A 177 -4.90 -0.22 -3.38
C ALA A 177 -3.47 0.11 -2.91
N LEU A 178 -2.72 -0.91 -2.46
CA LEU A 178 -1.37 -0.76 -1.96
C LEU A 178 -0.40 -0.37 -3.09
N LEU A 179 -0.44 -1.04 -4.24
CA LEU A 179 0.40 -0.72 -5.40
C LEU A 179 0.09 0.65 -6.00
N LEU A 180 -1.19 1.03 -6.12
CA LEU A 180 -1.56 2.34 -6.64
C LEU A 180 -1.23 3.46 -5.65
N SER A 181 -1.35 3.21 -4.34
CA SER A 181 -0.93 4.16 -3.31
C SER A 181 0.58 4.35 -3.32
N ALA A 182 1.35 3.27 -3.45
CA ALA A 182 2.81 3.32 -3.62
C ALA A 182 3.21 4.13 -4.86
N LEU A 183 2.58 3.85 -6.00
CA LEU A 183 2.81 4.59 -7.25
C LEU A 183 2.48 6.09 -7.11
N THR A 184 1.35 6.40 -6.48
CA THR A 184 0.93 7.78 -6.22
C THR A 184 1.90 8.49 -5.30
N LEU A 185 2.33 7.86 -4.20
CA LEU A 185 3.29 8.41 -3.27
C LEU A 185 4.64 8.68 -3.95
N ALA A 186 5.15 7.73 -4.74
CA ALA A 186 6.36 7.91 -5.53
C ALA A 186 6.24 9.09 -6.49
N TYR A 187 5.11 9.22 -7.20
CA TYR A 187 4.85 10.34 -8.10
C TYR A 187 4.84 11.68 -7.37
N LEU A 188 4.17 11.78 -6.21
CA LEU A 188 4.11 13.00 -5.41
C LEU A 188 5.49 13.41 -4.88
N THR A 189 6.26 12.45 -4.38
CA THR A 189 7.62 12.66 -3.91
C THR A 189 8.55 13.11 -5.04
N LEU A 190 8.51 12.46 -6.20
CA LEU A 190 9.37 12.80 -7.34
C LEU A 190 9.01 14.14 -8.00
N SER A 191 7.72 14.49 -8.04
CA SER A 191 7.25 15.74 -8.64
C SER A 191 7.31 16.94 -7.70
N GLY A 192 7.40 16.71 -6.39
CA GLY A 192 7.30 17.76 -5.36
C GLY A 192 5.90 18.37 -5.23
N GLN A 193 4.89 17.87 -5.93
CA GLN A 193 3.54 18.45 -5.97
C GLN A 193 2.63 17.88 -4.89
N THR A 194 2.88 18.25 -3.62
CA THR A 194 2.09 17.77 -2.47
C THR A 194 0.60 18.13 -2.54
N GLN A 195 0.24 19.17 -3.31
CA GLN A 195 -1.14 19.57 -3.60
C GLN A 195 -1.97 18.48 -4.31
N ASN A 196 -1.32 17.52 -4.98
CA ASN A 196 -1.99 16.44 -5.71
C ASN A 196 -2.40 15.25 -4.83
N TRP A 197 -2.51 15.42 -3.51
CA TRP A 197 -3.03 14.39 -2.59
C TRP A 197 -4.39 13.78 -2.98
N PRO A 198 -5.33 14.45 -3.72
CA PRO A 198 -6.55 13.80 -4.19
C PRO A 198 -6.31 12.61 -5.14
N LEU A 199 -5.10 12.46 -5.69
CA LEU A 199 -4.71 11.26 -6.44
C LEU A 199 -4.83 9.99 -5.60
N PHE A 200 -4.68 10.03 -4.28
CA PHE A 200 -4.90 8.86 -3.42
C PHE A 200 -6.35 8.39 -3.45
N ILE A 201 -7.31 9.32 -3.53
CA ILE A 201 -8.73 9.01 -3.67
C ILE A 201 -8.99 8.35 -5.03
N ALA A 202 -8.39 8.87 -6.10
CA ALA A 202 -8.49 8.29 -7.42
C ALA A 202 -7.86 6.89 -7.49
N ALA A 203 -6.68 6.72 -6.88
CA ALA A 203 -5.99 5.43 -6.75
C ALA A 203 -6.85 4.39 -6.04
N LEU A 204 -7.51 4.76 -4.93
CA LEU A 204 -8.43 3.88 -4.20
C LEU A 204 -9.65 3.52 -5.05
N GLY A 205 -10.23 4.48 -5.77
CA GLY A 205 -11.33 4.22 -6.71
C GLY A 205 -10.93 3.27 -7.83
N LEU A 206 -9.72 3.43 -8.37
CA LEU A 206 -9.18 2.58 -9.42
C LEU A 206 -8.88 1.17 -8.90
N ALA A 207 -8.48 1.03 -7.63
CA ALA A 207 -8.36 -0.26 -6.96
C ALA A 207 -9.72 -0.98 -6.84
N PHE A 208 -10.80 -0.28 -6.45
CA PHE A 208 -12.16 -0.85 -6.47
C PHE A 208 -12.56 -1.29 -7.88
N TRP A 209 -12.26 -0.46 -8.88
CA TRP A 209 -12.60 -0.75 -10.27
C TRP A 209 -11.85 -1.98 -10.80
N LEU A 210 -10.54 -2.09 -10.53
CA LEU A 210 -9.73 -3.26 -10.86
C LEU A 210 -10.22 -4.52 -10.14
N ALA A 211 -10.53 -4.43 -8.85
CA ALA A 211 -11.05 -5.56 -8.07
C ALA A 211 -12.40 -6.05 -8.61
N ALA A 212 -13.28 -5.14 -9.03
CA ALA A 212 -14.56 -5.49 -9.65
C ALA A 212 -14.39 -6.22 -10.99
N GLN A 213 -13.39 -5.82 -11.79
CA GLN A 213 -13.14 -6.34 -13.13
C GLN A 213 -12.41 -7.68 -13.14
N LEU A 214 -11.36 -7.82 -12.32
CA LEU A 214 -10.49 -9.00 -12.30
C LEU A 214 -10.98 -10.08 -11.32
N GLY A 215 -11.86 -9.74 -10.37
CA GLY A 215 -12.46 -10.70 -9.44
C GLY A 215 -13.41 -11.68 -10.14
N ARG A 216 -13.40 -12.94 -9.70
CA ARG A 216 -14.38 -13.97 -10.12
C ARG A 216 -15.28 -14.38 -8.95
N PRO A 217 -16.61 -14.44 -9.11
CA PRO A 217 -17.39 -13.85 -10.22
C PRO A 217 -17.26 -12.31 -10.28
N ARG A 218 -17.59 -11.71 -11.43
CA ARG A 218 -17.54 -10.24 -11.62
C ARG A 218 -18.64 -9.58 -10.79
N ASP A 219 -18.30 -8.58 -9.98
CA ASP A 219 -19.26 -7.86 -9.13
C ASP A 219 -19.43 -6.42 -9.58
N THR A 220 -20.48 -6.17 -10.35
CA THR A 220 -20.81 -4.84 -10.89
C THR A 220 -21.12 -3.83 -9.79
N ARG A 221 -21.51 -4.26 -8.59
CA ARG A 221 -21.87 -3.34 -7.49
C ARG A 221 -20.66 -2.55 -6.99
N LEU A 222 -19.45 -3.09 -7.13
CA LEU A 222 -18.20 -2.42 -6.77
C LEU A 222 -17.74 -1.40 -7.84
N MET A 223 -18.27 -1.47 -9.08
CA MET A 223 -17.89 -0.52 -10.13
C MET A 223 -18.42 0.89 -9.86
N LEU A 224 -19.60 1.01 -9.24
CA LEU A 224 -20.21 2.30 -8.92
C LEU A 224 -19.41 3.11 -7.89
N PRO A 225 -19.06 2.59 -6.70
CA PRO A 225 -18.21 3.33 -5.77
C PRO A 225 -16.82 3.59 -6.36
N GLY A 226 -16.25 2.65 -7.13
CA GLY A 226 -14.95 2.85 -7.80
C GLY A 226 -14.97 4.02 -8.79
N THR A 227 -15.97 4.09 -9.66
CA THR A 227 -16.12 5.19 -10.64
C THR A 227 -16.37 6.53 -9.95
N LEU A 228 -17.17 6.58 -8.89
CA LEU A 228 -17.38 7.80 -8.10
C LEU A 228 -16.09 8.29 -7.43
N LEU A 229 -15.30 7.39 -6.85
CA LEU A 229 -14.01 7.71 -6.23
C LEU A 229 -12.98 8.19 -7.26
N VAL A 230 -12.88 7.54 -8.42
CA VAL A 230 -12.01 7.99 -9.51
C VAL A 230 -12.43 9.37 -10.01
N GLY A 231 -13.72 9.57 -10.29
CA GLY A 231 -14.25 10.85 -10.74
C GLY A 231 -14.02 11.96 -9.71
N GLY A 232 -14.34 11.71 -8.44
CA GLY A 232 -14.11 12.65 -7.35
C GLY A 232 -12.64 12.99 -7.14
N GLY A 233 -11.75 11.99 -7.20
CA GLY A 233 -10.31 12.19 -7.10
C GLY A 233 -9.75 13.01 -8.26
N LEU A 234 -10.13 12.71 -9.51
CA LEU A 234 -9.72 13.47 -10.69
C LEU A 234 -10.22 14.92 -10.65
N VAL A 235 -11.48 15.13 -10.26
CA VAL A 235 -12.03 16.47 -10.03
C VAL A 235 -11.19 17.18 -8.96
N GLY A 236 -10.90 16.51 -7.83
CA GLY A 236 -10.03 17.05 -6.78
C GLY A 236 -8.64 17.46 -7.29
N VAL A 237 -8.02 16.68 -8.18
CA VAL A 237 -6.74 17.03 -8.80
C VAL A 237 -6.87 18.27 -9.67
N VAL A 238 -7.93 18.41 -10.46
CA VAL A 238 -8.19 19.64 -11.25
C VAL A 238 -8.32 20.83 -10.29
N PHE A 239 -9.10 20.68 -9.22
CA PHE A 239 -9.25 21.73 -8.20
C PHE A 239 -7.95 22.10 -7.49
N ALA A 240 -7.06 21.12 -7.26
CA ALA A 240 -5.77 21.36 -6.62
C ALA A 240 -4.75 22.07 -7.53
N ASN A 241 -4.85 21.88 -8.86
CA ASN A 241 -3.92 22.49 -9.82
C ASN A 241 -4.43 23.78 -10.45
N VAL A 242 -5.73 24.02 -10.45
CA VAL A 242 -6.29 25.29 -10.91
C VAL A 242 -6.13 26.29 -9.77
N THR A 243 -5.37 27.35 -10.03
CA THR A 243 -5.40 28.56 -9.22
C THR A 243 -6.77 29.21 -9.38
N LEU A 244 -7.74 28.73 -8.60
CA LEU A 244 -9.08 29.29 -8.61
C LEU A 244 -9.03 30.71 -8.06
N SER A 245 -9.64 31.64 -8.80
CA SER A 245 -9.92 32.98 -8.27
C SER A 245 -10.65 32.86 -6.94
N ALA A 246 -10.35 33.77 -6.01
CA ALA A 246 -11.02 33.86 -4.72
C ALA A 246 -12.55 33.94 -4.87
N ASP A 247 -13.04 34.55 -5.96
CA ASP A 247 -14.46 34.64 -6.27
C ASP A 247 -15.10 33.27 -6.52
N VAL A 248 -14.39 32.37 -7.22
CA VAL A 248 -14.87 31.01 -7.50
C VAL A 248 -14.86 30.16 -6.24
N LEU A 249 -13.83 30.31 -5.40
CA LEU A 249 -13.77 29.65 -4.09
C LEU A 249 -14.92 30.11 -3.18
N SER A 250 -15.23 31.40 -3.16
CA SER A 250 -16.36 31.95 -2.41
C SER A 250 -17.71 31.41 -2.93
N LEU A 251 -17.87 31.34 -4.25
CA LEU A 251 -19.08 30.80 -4.88
C LEU A 251 -19.27 29.30 -4.57
N ILE A 252 -18.20 28.50 -4.65
CA ILE A 252 -18.23 27.08 -4.27
C ILE A 252 -18.51 26.92 -2.78
N GLY A 253 -17.85 27.71 -1.93
CA GLY A 253 -18.08 27.74 -0.49
C GLY A 253 -19.52 28.13 -0.12
N THR A 254 -20.20 28.88 -0.99
CA THR A 254 -21.63 29.19 -0.82
C THR A 254 -22.51 28.06 -1.36
N LEU A 255 -22.13 27.38 -2.44
CA LEU A 255 -22.97 26.40 -3.15
C LEU A 255 -22.63 24.92 -2.87
N TRP A 256 -21.69 24.61 -1.98
CA TRP A 256 -21.24 23.23 -1.73
C TRP A 256 -22.37 22.27 -1.32
N PHE A 257 -23.43 22.78 -0.69
CA PHE A 257 -24.56 21.97 -0.25
C PHE A 257 -25.47 21.54 -1.42
N VAL A 258 -25.46 22.26 -2.54
CA VAL A 258 -26.32 21.98 -3.71
C VAL A 258 -26.07 20.59 -4.30
N PRO A 259 -24.83 20.18 -4.65
CA PRO A 259 -24.59 18.84 -5.14
C PRO A 259 -24.91 17.76 -4.10
N LEU A 260 -24.66 18.04 -2.81
CA LEU A 260 -24.96 17.10 -1.72
C LEU A 260 -26.47 16.86 -1.62
N LEU A 261 -27.26 17.93 -1.72
CA LEU A 261 -28.71 17.89 -1.70
C LEU A 261 -29.26 17.21 -2.96
N ALA A 262 -28.67 17.44 -4.14
CA ALA A 262 -29.04 16.76 -5.38
C ALA A 262 -28.78 15.24 -5.31
N VAL A 263 -27.63 14.81 -4.76
CA VAL A 263 -27.31 13.39 -4.54
C VAL A 263 -28.28 12.77 -3.53
N LEU A 264 -28.56 13.47 -2.43
CA LEU A 264 -29.55 13.02 -1.44
C LEU A 264 -30.93 12.81 -2.08
N LEU A 265 -31.39 13.75 -2.91
CA LEU A 265 -32.68 13.69 -3.61
C LEU A 265 -32.72 12.53 -4.62
N LEU A 266 -31.66 12.37 -5.41
CA LEU A 266 -31.50 11.24 -6.35
C LEU A 266 -31.51 9.88 -5.62
N TRP A 267 -30.89 9.83 -4.44
CA TRP A 267 -30.85 8.63 -3.61
C TRP A 267 -32.20 8.33 -2.95
N LEU A 268 -32.96 9.36 -2.57
CA LEU A 268 -34.31 9.21 -2.01
C LEU A 268 -35.34 8.76 -3.06
N LEU A 269 -35.18 9.19 -4.31
CA LEU A 269 -36.11 8.91 -5.41
C LEU A 269 -36.50 7.42 -5.56
N PRO A 270 -35.56 6.45 -5.60
CA PRO A 270 -35.91 5.03 -5.68
C PRO A 270 -36.60 4.49 -4.42
N LEU A 271 -36.38 5.08 -3.24
CA LEU A 271 -37.04 4.67 -2.00
C LEU A 271 -38.53 5.06 -2.01
N LEU A 272 -38.88 6.23 -2.53
CA LEU A 272 -40.29 6.61 -2.67
C LEU A 272 -41.03 5.71 -3.66
N ARG A 273 -40.38 5.33 -4.76
CA ARG A 273 -41.00 4.50 -5.81
C ARG A 273 -41.26 3.04 -5.40
N ARG A 274 -40.69 2.58 -4.28
CA ARG A 274 -40.94 1.23 -3.74
C ARG A 274 -42.17 1.15 -2.83
N ARG A 275 -42.75 2.28 -2.41
CA ARG A 275 -43.88 2.33 -1.47
C ARG A 275 -45.24 2.51 -2.14
N SER A 276 -45.28 2.85 -3.43
CA SER A 276 -46.47 2.96 -4.28
C SER A 276 -46.64 1.72 -5.13
#